data_AF-A0A509EII1-F1
#
_entry.id   AF-A0A509EII1-F1
#
_cell.length_a   1.000
_cell.length_b   1.000
_cell.length_c   1.000
_cell.angle_alpha   90.00
_cell.angle_beta   90.00
_cell.angle_gamma   90.00
#
_symmetry.space_group_name_H-M   'P 1'
#
loop_
_entity.id
_entity.type
_entity.pdbx_description
1 polymer ?
#
loop_
_entity_poly.entity_id
_entity_poly.type
_entity_poly.pdbx_seq_one_letter_code
_entity_poly.pdbx_strand_id
1 'polypeptide(L)'
;MQPVRDLITRSLADPETGWSLGTFGAAGEFHRRPDEPAEPLGGGRLGLVTRRGGIALHIRPDLVPLAYETALPGGWSHAVALCLPADALRGPARTACTELGPDRAALRPEARARILFDLGLGLRAVDVCLRSDAPDVLARMRRASGPVALDEGVLAALRAGRLGLVFTGPLGRVEVEELGEAPGDAPGPRAYAPASVLRLGRSHAATAPIPPGLVPVAQIHPAHPLRDALGRARSFAAGPHARFQALLARWGDPDLLAWKRHRLGLGPRPGRAPDRRSRGAERVAAIQAACGAYPEAARQGEPPAASVTDS
;
A
#
# COMPACT_ATOMS: atom_id res chain seq x y z
N MET A 1 -6.71 18.12 -10.42
CA MET A 1 -7.38 17.24 -9.43
C MET A 1 -8.22 16.13 -10.05
N GLN A 2 -8.98 16.36 -11.13
CA GLN A 2 -9.81 15.32 -11.78
C GLN A 2 -9.06 14.02 -12.13
N PRO A 3 -7.83 14.06 -12.72
CA PRO A 3 -7.03 12.86 -12.98
C PRO A 3 -6.80 11.93 -11.76
N VAL A 4 -6.57 12.53 -10.59
CA VAL A 4 -6.30 11.82 -9.35
C VAL A 4 -7.59 11.23 -8.78
N ARG A 5 -8.69 11.98 -8.86
CA ARG A 5 -10.02 11.46 -8.53
C ARG A 5 -10.35 10.23 -9.35
N ASP A 6 -10.17 10.30 -10.66
CA ASP A 6 -10.48 9.20 -11.59
C ASP A 6 -9.59 7.98 -11.36
N LEU A 7 -8.32 8.18 -10.98
CA LEU A 7 -7.43 7.10 -10.54
C LEU A 7 -8.02 6.41 -9.32
N ILE A 8 -8.30 7.16 -8.25
CA ILE A 8 -8.81 6.60 -6.98
C ILE A 8 -10.15 5.91 -7.17
N THR A 9 -11.11 6.55 -7.86
CA THR A 9 -12.45 5.99 -8.09
C THR A 9 -12.38 4.68 -8.86
N ARG A 10 -11.60 4.61 -9.94
CA ARG A 10 -11.44 3.36 -10.72
C ARG A 10 -10.74 2.28 -9.92
N SER A 11 -9.72 2.64 -9.14
CA SER A 11 -9.00 1.70 -8.28
C SER A 11 -9.83 1.19 -7.11
N LEU A 12 -10.79 1.96 -6.59
CA LEU A 12 -11.76 1.47 -5.60
C LEU A 12 -12.78 0.52 -6.24
N ALA A 13 -13.19 0.78 -7.49
CA ALA A 13 -14.16 -0.06 -8.19
C ALA A 13 -13.62 -1.47 -8.53
N ASP A 14 -12.30 -1.60 -8.76
CA ASP A 14 -11.67 -2.88 -9.09
C ASP A 14 -11.39 -3.73 -7.82
N PRO A 15 -12.06 -4.90 -7.65
CA PRO A 15 -11.85 -5.75 -6.49
C PRO A 15 -10.48 -6.47 -6.46
N GLU A 16 -9.76 -6.58 -7.57
CA GLU A 16 -8.37 -7.08 -7.58
C GLU A 16 -7.36 -6.01 -7.14
N THR A 17 -7.80 -4.76 -6.95
CA THR A 17 -6.92 -3.68 -6.49
C THR A 17 -6.85 -3.65 -4.96
N GLY A 18 -5.62 -3.78 -4.48
CA GLY A 18 -5.27 -3.58 -3.08
C GLY A 18 -5.01 -2.13 -2.72
N TRP A 19 -5.14 -1.84 -1.43
CA TRP A 19 -4.81 -0.54 -0.87
C TRP A 19 -3.98 -0.69 0.39
N SER A 20 -3.08 0.26 0.62
CA SER A 20 -2.43 0.46 1.93
C SER A 20 -2.46 1.94 2.28
N LEU A 21 -2.71 2.26 3.55
CA LEU A 21 -2.65 3.61 4.09
C LEU A 21 -1.74 3.59 5.31
N GLY A 22 -0.68 4.40 5.25
CA GLY A 22 0.36 4.39 6.25
C GLY A 22 1.73 4.80 5.73
N THR A 23 2.75 4.42 6.50
CA THR A 23 4.16 4.59 6.19
C THR A 23 4.85 3.23 6.12
N PHE A 24 6.09 3.21 5.64
CA PHE A 24 6.91 2.01 5.72
C PHE A 24 7.09 1.57 7.17
N GLY A 25 6.69 0.32 7.45
CA GLY A 25 6.72 -0.25 8.79
C GLY A 25 5.47 -0.02 9.63
N ALA A 26 4.47 0.75 9.17
CA ALA A 26 3.15 0.83 9.79
C ALA A 26 2.06 1.21 8.78
N ALA A 27 1.18 0.27 8.43
CA ALA A 27 0.05 0.55 7.56
C ALA A 27 -1.14 -0.38 7.81
N GLY A 28 -2.32 0.18 7.54
CA GLY A 28 -3.54 -0.57 7.35
C GLY A 28 -3.70 -0.88 5.88
N GLU A 29 -3.90 -2.14 5.55
CA GLU A 29 -4.22 -2.57 4.20
C GLU A 29 -5.70 -2.84 4.07
N PHE A 30 -6.26 -2.47 2.92
CA PHE A 30 -7.61 -2.82 2.54
C PHE A 30 -7.55 -3.63 1.25
N HIS A 31 -8.03 -4.86 1.34
CA HIS A 31 -8.33 -5.73 0.22
C HIS A 31 -9.67 -6.39 0.50
N ARG A 32 -10.45 -6.65 -0.55
CA ARG A 32 -11.70 -7.40 -0.46
C ARG A 32 -11.64 -8.62 -1.35
N ARG A 33 -12.47 -9.61 -1.06
CA ARG A 33 -12.70 -10.69 -2.04
C ARG A 33 -13.54 -10.14 -3.20
N PRO A 34 -13.37 -10.65 -4.44
CA PRO A 34 -14.20 -10.23 -5.57
C PRO A 34 -15.71 -10.40 -5.34
N ASP A 35 -16.08 -11.42 -4.57
CA ASP A 35 -17.45 -11.77 -4.19
C ASP A 35 -17.89 -11.16 -2.84
N GLU A 36 -16.99 -10.49 -2.11
CA GLU A 36 -17.33 -9.88 -0.83
C GLU A 36 -18.21 -8.63 -1.04
N PRO A 37 -19.37 -8.55 -0.38
CA PRO A 37 -20.18 -7.34 -0.38
C PRO A 37 -19.37 -6.13 0.10
N ALA A 38 -19.36 -5.08 -0.71
CA ALA A 38 -18.76 -3.81 -0.33
C ALA A 38 -19.71 -2.66 -0.66
N GLU A 39 -19.91 -1.80 0.32
CA GLU A 39 -20.79 -0.64 0.22
C GLU A 39 -19.94 0.61 -0.03
N PRO A 40 -20.23 1.40 -1.07
CA PRO A 40 -19.62 2.71 -1.24
C PRO A 40 -20.05 3.64 -0.11
N LEU A 41 -19.17 4.56 0.27
CA LEU A 41 -19.52 5.57 1.26
C LEU A 41 -20.58 6.54 0.71
N GLY A 42 -21.60 6.81 1.52
CA GLY A 42 -22.64 7.78 1.16
C GLY A 42 -22.10 9.21 0.92
N GLY A 43 -22.83 9.99 0.12
CA GLY A 43 -22.55 11.39 -0.14
C GLY A 43 -21.39 11.65 -1.12
N GLY A 44 -21.08 10.69 -2.01
CA GLY A 44 -20.00 10.83 -3.00
C GLY A 44 -18.59 10.79 -2.41
N ARG A 45 -18.46 10.35 -1.14
CA ARG A 45 -17.16 10.15 -0.48
C ARG A 45 -16.43 8.98 -1.12
N LEU A 46 -15.11 9.08 -1.24
CA LEU A 46 -14.28 8.04 -1.83
C LEU A 46 -13.99 6.98 -0.77
N GLY A 47 -14.53 5.79 -0.95
CA GLY A 47 -14.26 4.70 -0.02
C GLY A 47 -15.24 3.55 -0.15
N LEU A 48 -14.91 2.48 0.57
CA LEU A 48 -15.68 1.24 0.61
C LEU A 48 -15.69 0.70 2.03
N VAL A 49 -16.80 0.09 2.42
CA VAL A 49 -16.93 -0.66 3.67
C VAL A 49 -17.33 -2.09 3.34
N THR A 50 -16.64 -3.06 3.91
CA THR A 50 -17.05 -4.47 3.95
C THR A 50 -17.27 -4.89 5.39
N ARG A 51 -17.69 -6.13 5.63
CA ARG A 51 -17.82 -6.70 6.98
C ARG A 51 -16.48 -6.75 7.74
N ARG A 52 -15.35 -6.83 7.05
CA ARG A 52 -14.02 -7.00 7.68
C ARG A 52 -13.28 -5.69 7.93
N GLY A 53 -13.76 -4.59 7.37
CA GLY A 53 -13.11 -3.30 7.49
C GLY A 53 -13.56 -2.31 6.42
N GLY A 54 -12.81 -1.25 6.22
CA GLY A 54 -13.12 -0.28 5.19
C GLY A 54 -11.99 0.69 4.91
N ILE A 55 -12.14 1.45 3.84
CA ILE A 55 -11.24 2.51 3.44
C ILE A 55 -12.06 3.76 3.15
N ALA A 56 -11.58 4.91 3.60
CA ALA A 56 -12.10 6.21 3.22
C ALA A 56 -10.95 7.14 2.86
N LEU A 57 -11.08 7.84 1.75
CA LEU A 57 -10.05 8.68 1.18
C LEU A 57 -10.57 10.10 0.93
N HIS A 58 -9.68 11.05 1.10
CA HIS A 58 -9.86 12.45 0.75
C HIS A 58 -8.91 12.78 -0.40
N ILE A 59 -9.33 13.64 -1.32
CA ILE A 59 -8.41 14.17 -2.32
C ILE A 59 -7.77 15.43 -1.76
N ARG A 60 -6.44 15.47 -1.83
CA ARG A 60 -5.68 16.68 -1.56
C ARG A 60 -5.15 17.30 -2.85
N PRO A 61 -5.03 18.64 -2.92
CA PRO A 61 -4.51 19.32 -4.10
C PRO A 61 -3.01 19.09 -4.30
N ASP A 62 -2.26 18.83 -3.22
CA ASP A 62 -0.82 18.59 -3.19
C ASP A 62 -0.45 17.09 -3.31
N LEU A 63 -1.42 16.23 -3.64
CA LEU A 63 -1.17 14.79 -3.81
C LEU A 63 -0.42 14.52 -5.12
N VAL A 64 0.70 13.79 -5.00
CA VAL A 64 1.56 13.40 -6.12
C VAL A 64 1.50 11.88 -6.30
N PRO A 65 0.76 11.35 -7.29
CA PRO A 65 0.79 9.93 -7.63
C PRO A 65 2.10 9.58 -8.35
N LEU A 66 2.72 8.47 -7.95
CA LEU A 66 3.93 7.93 -8.56
C LEU A 66 3.77 6.43 -8.82
N ALA A 67 3.63 6.04 -10.09
CA ALA A 67 3.60 4.64 -10.50
C ALA A 67 5.02 4.09 -10.64
N TYR A 68 5.28 2.89 -10.12
CA TYR A 68 6.60 2.28 -10.25
C TYR A 68 6.54 0.76 -10.21
N GLU A 69 7.62 0.16 -10.69
CA GLU A 69 7.87 -1.28 -10.65
C GLU A 69 9.19 -1.55 -9.93
N THR A 70 9.24 -2.66 -9.21
CA THR A 70 10.44 -3.09 -8.48
C THR A 70 10.74 -4.55 -8.83
N ALA A 71 11.95 -4.81 -9.31
CA ALA A 71 12.42 -6.18 -9.52
C ALA A 71 12.62 -6.88 -8.18
N LEU A 72 12.13 -8.11 -8.06
CA LEU A 72 12.21 -8.95 -6.87
C LEU A 72 12.70 -10.36 -7.26
N PRO A 73 13.24 -11.16 -6.31
CA PRO A 73 13.41 -12.59 -6.55
C PRO A 73 12.08 -13.21 -7.01
N GLY A 74 12.12 -13.98 -8.10
CA GLY A 74 10.93 -14.65 -8.64
C GLY A 74 9.93 -13.76 -9.40
N GLY A 75 10.25 -12.49 -9.69
CA GLY A 75 9.41 -11.65 -10.54
C GLY A 75 9.57 -10.15 -10.31
N TRP A 76 8.44 -9.43 -10.30
CA TRP A 76 8.41 -8.02 -9.92
C TRP A 76 7.20 -7.73 -9.04
N SER A 77 7.21 -6.56 -8.41
CA SER A 77 6.05 -5.91 -7.82
C SER A 77 5.79 -4.60 -8.54
N HIS A 78 4.56 -4.11 -8.45
CA HIS A 78 4.18 -2.80 -8.96
C HIS A 78 3.25 -2.09 -8.00
N ALA A 79 3.24 -0.76 -8.02
CA ALA A 79 2.35 0.04 -7.18
C ALA A 79 2.19 1.45 -7.76
N VAL A 80 1.16 2.16 -7.28
CA VAL A 80 1.08 3.62 -7.38
C VAL A 80 1.15 4.19 -5.96
N ALA A 81 2.28 4.81 -5.62
CA ALA A 81 2.40 5.56 -4.38
C ALA A 81 1.62 6.87 -4.48
N LEU A 82 0.88 7.21 -3.43
CA LEU A 82 0.19 8.48 -3.27
C LEU A 82 1.00 9.31 -2.26
N CYS A 83 1.80 10.24 -2.78
CA CYS A 83 2.77 10.98 -2.01
C CYS A 83 2.30 12.40 -1.67
N LEU A 84 2.76 12.90 -0.53
CA LEU A 84 2.65 14.31 -0.15
C LEU A 84 4.04 14.91 0.03
N PRO A 85 4.21 16.23 -0.15
CA PRO A 85 5.38 16.96 0.31
C PRO A 85 5.64 16.71 1.81
N ALA A 86 6.90 16.52 2.19
CA ALA A 86 7.28 16.16 3.57
C ALA A 86 6.94 17.25 4.61
N ASP A 87 6.91 18.50 4.19
CA ASP A 87 6.49 19.68 4.95
C ASP A 87 4.96 19.79 5.11
N ALA A 88 4.20 19.17 4.21
CA ALA A 88 2.74 19.10 4.28
C ALA A 88 2.20 18.03 5.26
N LEU A 89 3.07 17.17 5.79
CA LEU A 89 2.72 16.21 6.83
C LEU A 89 2.54 16.91 8.18
N ARG A 90 1.67 16.34 9.04
CA ARG A 90 1.30 16.93 10.34
C ARG A 90 2.52 17.21 11.22
N GLY A 91 2.28 18.12 12.20
CA GLY A 91 3.20 18.46 13.30
C GLY A 91 3.47 17.28 14.25
N PRO A 92 4.01 17.53 15.46
CA PRO A 92 4.56 16.47 16.32
C PRO A 92 3.58 15.33 16.56
N ALA A 93 4.06 14.09 16.39
CA ALA A 93 3.28 12.88 16.58
C ALA A 93 3.27 12.47 18.05
N ARG A 94 2.17 11.87 18.50
CA ARG A 94 2.07 11.36 19.88
C ARG A 94 3.04 10.21 20.09
N THR A 95 3.76 10.24 21.20
CA THR A 95 4.76 9.22 21.58
C THR A 95 4.33 8.40 22.79
N ALA A 96 3.04 8.48 23.16
CA ALA A 96 2.45 7.69 24.22
C ALA A 96 1.00 7.36 23.87
N CYS A 97 0.52 6.21 24.34
CA CYS A 97 -0.88 5.82 24.19
C CYS A 97 -1.79 6.94 24.70
N THR A 98 -2.72 7.41 23.86
CA THR A 98 -3.55 8.58 24.16
C THR A 98 -5.00 8.29 23.84
N GLU A 99 -5.89 8.44 24.82
CA GLU A 99 -7.34 8.38 24.61
C GLU A 99 -7.80 9.61 23.82
N LEU A 100 -8.46 9.38 22.68
CA LEU A 100 -8.99 10.42 21.80
C LEU A 100 -10.51 10.63 21.98
N GLY A 101 -11.16 9.80 22.80
CA GLY A 101 -12.61 9.78 22.99
C GLY A 101 -13.34 8.98 21.91
N PRO A 102 -14.67 9.17 21.75
CA PRO A 102 -15.48 8.42 20.78
C PRO A 102 -15.01 8.62 19.32
N ASP A 103 -14.93 7.55 18.54
CA ASP A 103 -14.53 7.60 17.12
C ASP A 103 -15.65 8.11 16.20
N ARG A 104 -16.00 9.38 16.31
CA ARG A 104 -17.07 9.99 15.49
C ARG A 104 -16.85 9.88 13.98
N ALA A 105 -15.60 9.67 13.55
CA ALA A 105 -15.24 9.51 12.16
C ALA A 105 -15.33 8.05 11.67
N ALA A 106 -15.79 7.11 12.51
CA ALA A 106 -15.89 5.71 12.14
C ALA A 106 -16.75 5.52 10.87
N LEU A 107 -16.28 4.64 9.98
CA LEU A 107 -16.95 4.38 8.71
C LEU A 107 -18.33 3.78 8.94
N ARG A 108 -18.44 2.87 9.91
CA ARG A 108 -19.70 2.30 10.36
C ARG A 108 -20.33 3.15 11.48
N PRO A 109 -21.63 3.50 11.37
CA PRO A 109 -22.32 4.27 12.40
C PRO A 109 -22.23 3.64 13.79
N GLU A 110 -22.33 2.31 13.90
CA GLU A 110 -22.34 1.57 15.16
C GLU A 110 -21.00 1.68 15.91
N ALA A 111 -19.91 1.86 15.16
CA ALA A 111 -18.58 2.00 15.73
C ALA A 111 -18.29 3.42 16.25
N ARG A 112 -19.15 4.42 15.98
CA ARG A 112 -18.86 5.83 16.30
C ARG A 112 -18.84 6.16 17.79
N ALA A 113 -19.51 5.35 18.60
CA ALA A 113 -19.54 5.51 20.05
C ALA A 113 -18.36 4.83 20.76
N ARG A 114 -17.65 3.91 20.08
CA ARG A 114 -16.50 3.19 20.63
C ARG A 114 -15.33 4.16 20.85
N ILE A 115 -14.56 3.94 21.90
CA ILE A 115 -13.44 4.82 22.28
C ILE A 115 -12.22 4.52 21.41
N LEU A 116 -11.62 5.57 20.88
CA LEU A 116 -10.41 5.55 20.07
C LEU A 116 -9.18 5.88 20.92
N PHE A 117 -8.12 5.10 20.76
CA PHE A 117 -6.81 5.36 21.34
C PHE A 117 -5.78 5.46 20.22
N ASP A 118 -4.98 6.53 20.22
CA ASP A 118 -3.72 6.58 19.47
C ASP A 118 -2.69 5.72 20.21
N LEU A 119 -2.00 4.80 19.53
CA LEU A 119 -1.04 3.90 20.15
C LEU A 119 0.31 4.57 20.47
N GLY A 120 0.52 5.82 20.09
CA GLY A 120 1.70 6.60 20.46
C GLY A 120 2.97 6.21 19.74
N LEU A 121 2.88 5.76 18.48
CA LEU A 121 4.04 5.29 17.71
C LEU A 121 4.93 6.40 17.14
N GLY A 122 4.57 7.69 17.33
CA GLY A 122 5.40 8.81 16.90
C GLY A 122 5.51 8.99 15.39
N LEU A 123 4.52 8.53 14.61
CA LEU A 123 4.57 8.52 13.15
C LEU A 123 3.88 9.76 12.56
N ARG A 124 4.55 10.49 11.66
CA ARG A 124 4.01 11.71 11.05
C ARG A 124 2.99 11.47 9.93
N ALA A 125 3.12 10.35 9.23
CA ALA A 125 2.31 10.02 8.05
C ALA A 125 1.00 9.32 8.41
N VAL A 126 0.91 8.71 9.59
CA VAL A 126 -0.25 7.91 10.01
C VAL A 126 -0.30 7.80 11.54
N ASP A 127 -1.47 8.03 12.11
CA ASP A 127 -1.78 7.64 13.48
C ASP A 127 -2.27 6.19 13.42
N VAL A 128 -1.61 5.31 14.19
CA VAL A 128 -2.06 3.92 14.37
C VAL A 128 -2.87 3.88 15.64
N CYS A 129 -4.16 3.59 15.49
CA CYS A 129 -5.13 3.66 16.56
C CYS A 129 -5.82 2.31 16.79
N LEU A 130 -6.34 2.16 18.00
CA LEU A 130 -7.21 1.06 18.40
C LEU A 130 -8.56 1.65 18.79
N ARG A 131 -9.64 0.98 18.39
CA ARG A 131 -11.02 1.34 18.74
C ARG A 131 -11.69 0.21 19.51
N SER A 132 -12.26 0.50 20.66
CA SER A 132 -12.94 -0.51 21.48
C SER A 132 -13.98 0.09 22.43
N ASP A 133 -14.87 -0.76 22.89
CA ASP A 133 -15.88 -0.59 23.93
C ASP A 133 -15.76 -1.68 25.01
N ALA A 134 -14.81 -2.61 24.86
CA ALA A 134 -14.58 -3.70 25.80
C ALA A 134 -13.90 -3.16 27.08
N PRO A 135 -14.51 -3.29 28.27
CA PRO A 135 -14.03 -2.64 29.50
C PRO A 135 -12.57 -2.98 29.89
N ASP A 136 -12.15 -4.22 29.70
CA ASP A 136 -10.78 -4.71 29.92
C ASP A 136 -9.78 -4.07 28.95
N VAL A 137 -10.14 -3.92 27.66
CA VAL A 137 -9.30 -3.26 26.65
C VAL A 137 -9.16 -1.78 26.99
N LEU A 138 -10.26 -1.11 27.34
CA LEU A 138 -10.25 0.29 27.77
C LEU A 138 -9.37 0.49 29.02
N ALA A 139 -9.55 -0.35 30.03
CA ALA A 139 -8.77 -0.29 31.26
C ALA A 139 -7.27 -0.59 31.03
N ARG A 140 -6.93 -1.45 30.06
CA ARG A 140 -5.54 -1.71 29.66
C ARG A 140 -4.93 -0.49 28.98
N MET A 141 -5.62 0.10 28.00
CA MET A 141 -5.10 1.26 27.26
C MET A 141 -4.94 2.50 28.13
N ARG A 142 -5.88 2.76 29.05
CA ARG A 142 -5.81 3.89 30.01
C ARG A 142 -4.65 3.80 31.01
N ARG A 143 -4.13 2.59 31.25
CA ARG A 143 -2.96 2.37 32.13
C ARG A 143 -1.63 2.47 31.38
N ALA A 144 -1.64 2.50 30.05
CA ALA A 144 -0.40 2.59 29.28
C ALA A 144 0.25 3.97 29.49
N SER A 145 1.52 3.97 29.91
CA SER A 145 2.29 5.21 30.15
C SER A 145 3.22 5.58 28.99
N GLY A 146 3.17 4.83 27.88
CA GLY A 146 4.05 4.99 26.73
C GLY A 146 3.44 4.39 25.46
N PRO A 147 4.22 4.21 24.39
CA PRO A 147 3.75 3.59 23.15
C PRO A 147 3.23 2.16 23.40
N VAL A 148 2.17 1.78 22.71
CA VAL A 148 1.63 0.42 22.71
C VAL A 148 1.98 -0.25 21.39
N ALA A 149 2.68 -1.38 21.45
CA ALA A 149 3.04 -2.15 20.27
C ALA A 149 1.82 -2.86 19.68
N LEU A 150 1.80 -3.01 18.35
CA LEU A 150 0.88 -3.93 17.68
C LEU A 150 1.43 -5.36 17.79
N ASP A 151 1.32 -5.94 18.97
CA ASP A 151 1.78 -7.29 19.28
C ASP A 151 0.67 -8.35 19.14
N GLU A 152 1.01 -9.61 19.42
CA GLU A 152 0.04 -10.71 19.33
C GLU A 152 -1.13 -10.54 20.31
N GLY A 153 -0.97 -9.85 21.44
CA GLY A 153 -2.06 -9.58 22.37
C GLY A 153 -3.10 -8.62 21.78
N VAL A 154 -2.66 -7.61 21.04
CA VAL A 154 -3.56 -6.72 20.28
C VAL A 154 -4.20 -7.48 19.11
N LEU A 155 -3.42 -8.25 18.35
CA LEU A 155 -3.93 -9.02 17.22
C LEU A 155 -4.93 -10.11 17.65
N ALA A 156 -4.70 -10.78 18.78
CA ALA A 156 -5.63 -11.75 19.36
C ALA A 156 -6.96 -11.10 19.77
N ALA A 157 -6.92 -9.92 20.40
CA ALA A 157 -8.13 -9.18 20.77
C ALA A 157 -8.89 -8.66 19.54
N LEU A 158 -8.20 -8.32 18.44
CA LEU A 158 -8.81 -8.04 17.14
C LEU A 158 -9.52 -9.27 16.57
N ARG A 159 -8.86 -10.44 16.53
CA ARG A 159 -9.47 -11.70 16.06
C ARG A 159 -10.68 -12.11 16.89
N ALA A 160 -10.67 -11.80 18.18
CA ALA A 160 -11.79 -12.03 19.08
C ALA A 160 -12.92 -10.97 18.97
N GLY A 161 -12.84 -10.03 18.01
CA GLY A 161 -13.83 -8.97 17.80
C GLY A 161 -13.93 -7.94 18.93
N ARG A 162 -12.95 -7.89 19.84
CA ARG A 162 -12.97 -7.01 21.02
C ARG A 162 -12.52 -5.59 20.71
N LEU A 163 -11.85 -5.39 19.59
CA LEU A 163 -11.34 -4.11 19.13
C LEU A 163 -11.29 -4.07 17.60
N GLY A 164 -11.24 -2.87 17.03
CA GLY A 164 -10.83 -2.62 15.65
C GLY A 164 -9.51 -1.85 15.62
N LEU A 165 -8.74 -1.99 14.55
CA LEU A 165 -7.58 -1.16 14.27
C LEU A 165 -7.92 -0.08 13.25
N VAL A 166 -7.42 1.11 13.49
CA VAL A 166 -7.69 2.29 12.66
C VAL A 166 -6.36 2.91 12.29
N PHE A 167 -6.07 2.97 11.00
CA PHE A 167 -4.94 3.72 10.47
C PHE A 167 -5.50 5.00 9.86
N THR A 168 -5.16 6.16 10.42
CA THR A 168 -5.71 7.45 9.98
C THR A 168 -4.59 8.43 9.70
N GLY A 169 -4.70 9.18 8.61
CA GLY A 169 -3.65 10.06 8.15
C GLY A 169 -4.16 11.17 7.23
N PRO A 170 -3.25 11.93 6.59
CA PRO A 170 -3.62 13.07 5.76
C PRO A 170 -4.55 12.74 4.60
N LEU A 171 -4.50 11.51 4.08
CA LEU A 171 -5.32 11.06 2.95
C LEU A 171 -6.64 10.41 3.36
N GLY A 172 -6.91 10.20 4.65
CA GLY A 172 -8.11 9.52 5.12
C GLY A 172 -7.79 8.40 6.09
N ARG A 173 -8.51 7.27 6.02
CA ARG A 173 -8.35 6.17 6.97
C ARG A 173 -8.59 4.79 6.35
N VAL A 174 -7.96 3.78 6.94
CA VAL A 174 -8.29 2.37 6.78
C VAL A 174 -8.70 1.82 8.14
N GLU A 175 -9.81 1.10 8.18
CA GLU A 175 -10.31 0.39 9.35
C GLU A 175 -10.20 -1.12 9.13
N VAL A 176 -9.68 -1.82 10.12
CA VAL A 176 -9.56 -3.28 10.17
C VAL A 176 -10.38 -3.74 11.36
N GLU A 177 -11.55 -4.31 11.12
CA GLU A 177 -12.43 -4.84 12.17
C GLU A 177 -12.23 -6.34 12.37
N GLU A 178 -11.82 -7.05 11.31
CA GLU A 178 -11.57 -8.47 11.36
C GLU A 178 -10.36 -8.83 10.50
N LEU A 179 -9.46 -9.66 11.04
CA LEU A 179 -8.38 -10.26 10.27
C LEU A 179 -8.91 -11.48 9.51
N GLY A 180 -8.25 -11.83 8.40
CA GLY A 180 -8.43 -13.13 7.77
C GLY A 180 -8.06 -14.29 8.71
N GLU A 181 -8.65 -15.47 8.47
CA GLU A 181 -8.59 -16.63 9.38
C GLU A 181 -7.19 -17.26 9.51
N ALA A 182 -6.27 -17.04 8.56
CA ALA A 182 -4.89 -17.56 8.65
C ALA A 182 -3.85 -16.63 8.00
N PRO A 183 -2.60 -16.60 8.53
CA PRO A 183 -1.47 -16.04 7.80
C PRO A 183 -1.29 -16.76 6.46
N GLY A 184 -1.46 -16.03 5.36
CA GLY A 184 -1.27 -16.56 4.01
C GLY A 184 -2.53 -17.05 3.30
N ASP A 185 -3.71 -17.02 3.94
CA ASP A 185 -4.96 -17.43 3.29
C ASP A 185 -5.95 -16.27 3.13
N ALA A 186 -6.28 -15.98 1.87
CA ALA A 186 -7.32 -15.07 1.38
C ALA A 186 -7.09 -13.54 1.52
N PRO A 187 -7.71 -12.73 0.62
CA PRO A 187 -7.59 -11.29 0.60
C PRO A 187 -8.43 -10.73 1.75
N GLY A 188 -7.95 -9.69 2.40
CA GLY A 188 -8.68 -9.06 3.49
C GLY A 188 -7.88 -7.91 4.08
N PRO A 189 -8.49 -7.11 4.96
CA PRO A 189 -7.79 -6.05 5.63
C PRO A 189 -6.65 -6.61 6.50
N ARG A 190 -5.51 -5.94 6.49
CA ARG A 190 -4.33 -6.32 7.27
C ARG A 190 -3.82 -5.12 8.05
N ALA A 191 -3.19 -5.39 9.17
CA ALA A 191 -2.54 -4.38 9.99
C ALA A 191 -1.14 -4.88 10.33
N TYR A 192 -0.14 -4.03 10.14
CA TYR A 192 1.23 -4.32 10.56
C TYR A 192 1.86 -3.06 11.11
N ALA A 193 2.63 -3.22 12.20
CA ALA A 193 3.49 -2.18 12.75
C ALA A 193 4.76 -2.79 13.40
N PRO A 194 5.54 -3.63 12.69
CA PRO A 194 6.66 -4.33 13.29
C PRO A 194 7.74 -3.36 13.76
N ALA A 195 8.06 -3.42 15.06
CA ALA A 195 9.04 -2.54 15.69
C ALA A 195 10.41 -2.56 15.01
N SER A 196 10.83 -3.71 14.46
CA SER A 196 12.08 -3.84 13.71
C SER A 196 12.13 -2.97 12.45
N VAL A 197 11.01 -2.81 11.76
CA VAL A 197 10.92 -1.97 10.56
C VAL A 197 10.76 -0.50 10.95
N LEU A 198 9.95 -0.20 11.97
CA LEU A 198 9.76 1.16 12.46
C LEU A 198 11.07 1.81 12.92
N ARG A 199 11.95 1.04 13.58
CA ARG A 199 13.29 1.50 14.00
C ARG A 199 14.18 1.95 12.85
N LEU A 200 13.89 1.55 11.60
CA LEU A 200 14.65 2.03 10.44
C LEU A 200 14.38 3.51 10.13
N GLY A 201 13.29 4.09 10.64
CA GLY A 201 12.96 5.51 10.48
C GLY A 201 12.75 5.95 9.03
N ARG A 202 12.45 5.01 8.13
CA ARG A 202 12.27 5.27 6.69
C ARG A 202 10.79 5.53 6.38
N SER A 203 10.52 6.44 5.43
CA SER A 203 9.16 6.66 4.92
C SER A 203 8.73 5.61 3.89
N HIS A 204 9.67 5.01 3.17
CA HIS A 204 9.44 4.00 2.14
C HIS A 204 10.61 3.01 2.03
N ALA A 205 10.36 1.87 1.38
CA ALA A 205 11.41 0.92 1.06
C ALA A 205 12.48 1.56 0.16
N ALA A 206 13.76 1.26 0.39
CA ALA A 206 14.88 1.83 -0.37
C ALA A 206 14.85 1.50 -1.87
N THR A 207 14.04 0.52 -2.27
CA THR A 207 13.84 0.11 -3.66
C THR A 207 12.73 0.87 -4.37
N ALA A 208 11.85 1.57 -3.64
CA ALA A 208 10.82 2.41 -4.26
C ALA A 208 11.48 3.71 -4.79
N PRO A 209 11.29 4.07 -6.06
CA PRO A 209 11.93 5.24 -6.67
C PRO A 209 11.20 6.55 -6.31
N ILE A 210 10.88 6.76 -5.04
CA ILE A 210 10.24 8.00 -4.59
C ILE A 210 11.31 9.12 -4.53
N PRO A 211 11.06 10.28 -5.16
CA PRO A 211 11.98 11.41 -5.10
C PRO A 211 12.16 11.96 -3.68
N PRO A 212 13.33 12.56 -3.36
CA PRO A 212 13.51 13.32 -2.12
C PRO A 212 12.44 14.41 -1.96
N GLY A 213 12.06 14.68 -0.72
CA GLY A 213 11.01 15.67 -0.39
C GLY A 213 9.58 15.14 -0.48
N LEU A 214 9.36 13.95 -1.05
CA LEU A 214 8.06 13.29 -1.08
C LEU A 214 7.98 12.13 -0.07
N VAL A 215 6.82 11.99 0.55
CA VAL A 215 6.51 10.91 1.49
C VAL A 215 5.24 10.19 1.02
N PRO A 216 5.30 8.88 0.74
CA PRO A 216 4.08 8.11 0.48
C PRO A 216 3.25 8.00 1.75
N VAL A 217 1.96 8.32 1.65
CA VAL A 217 0.98 8.20 2.75
C VAL A 217 -0.08 7.14 2.49
N ALA A 218 -0.18 6.69 1.24
CA ALA A 218 -0.97 5.54 0.83
C ALA A 218 -0.37 4.93 -0.45
N GLN A 219 -0.76 3.70 -0.77
CA GLN A 219 -0.43 3.05 -2.03
C GLN A 219 -1.64 2.32 -2.60
N ILE A 220 -1.75 2.38 -3.91
CA ILE A 220 -2.63 1.55 -4.73
C ILE A 220 -1.78 0.37 -5.20
N HIS A 221 -2.32 -0.84 -5.07
CA HIS A 221 -1.72 -2.09 -5.54
C HIS A 221 -2.61 -2.66 -6.66
N PRO A 222 -2.47 -2.21 -7.92
CA PRO A 222 -3.31 -2.71 -9.02
C PRO A 222 -3.11 -4.22 -9.24
N ALA A 223 -4.12 -4.86 -9.84
CA ALA A 223 -4.06 -6.27 -10.24
C ALA A 223 -2.72 -6.65 -10.91
N HIS A 224 -2.07 -7.70 -10.42
CA HIS A 224 -0.76 -8.13 -10.92
C HIS A 224 -0.90 -9.16 -12.04
N PRO A 225 -0.19 -9.09 -13.17
CA PRO A 225 -0.43 -10.02 -14.28
C PRO A 225 -0.04 -11.47 -14.00
N LEU A 226 0.82 -11.73 -13.02
CA LEU A 226 1.23 -13.09 -12.61
C LEU A 226 0.65 -13.56 -11.27
N ARG A 227 -0.14 -12.73 -10.59
CA ARG A 227 -0.72 -13.09 -9.29
C ARG A 227 -2.19 -12.70 -9.25
N ASP A 228 -3.04 -13.57 -8.75
CA ASP A 228 -4.44 -13.22 -8.49
C ASP A 228 -4.56 -12.35 -7.22
N ALA A 229 -5.80 -11.95 -6.87
CA ALA A 229 -6.09 -11.19 -5.66
C ALA A 229 -5.70 -11.92 -4.35
N LEU A 230 -5.47 -13.23 -4.41
CA LEU A 230 -5.04 -14.08 -3.30
C LEU A 230 -3.51 -14.18 -3.21
N GLY A 231 -2.79 -13.53 -4.14
CA GLY A 231 -1.34 -13.63 -4.27
C GLY A 231 -0.88 -14.94 -4.90
N ARG A 232 -1.79 -15.82 -5.32
CA ARG A 232 -1.47 -17.10 -5.96
C ARG A 232 -0.99 -16.87 -7.37
N ALA A 233 -0.01 -17.66 -7.79
CA ALA A 233 0.52 -17.57 -9.14
C ALA A 233 -0.58 -17.85 -10.19
N ARG A 234 -0.59 -17.09 -11.28
CA ARG A 234 -1.43 -17.34 -12.45
C ARG A 234 -0.62 -17.22 -13.74
N SER A 235 -1.15 -17.81 -14.81
CA SER A 235 -0.66 -17.54 -16.16
C SER A 235 -0.67 -16.05 -16.47
N PHE A 236 0.28 -15.59 -17.28
CA PHE A 236 0.40 -14.18 -17.61
C PHE A 236 -0.91 -13.61 -18.17
N ALA A 237 -1.46 -12.63 -17.45
CA ALA A 237 -2.68 -11.94 -17.82
C ALA A 237 -2.35 -10.59 -18.49
N ALA A 238 -2.52 -10.52 -19.81
CA ALA A 238 -2.17 -9.35 -20.61
C ALA A 238 -2.98 -8.09 -20.23
N GLY A 239 -4.26 -8.24 -19.87
CA GLY A 239 -5.13 -7.12 -19.47
C GLY A 239 -4.60 -6.35 -18.24
N PRO A 240 -4.39 -7.00 -17.09
CA PRO A 240 -3.77 -6.39 -15.91
C PRO A 240 -2.41 -5.74 -16.21
N HIS A 241 -1.56 -6.41 -17.01
CA HIS A 241 -0.27 -5.84 -17.43
C HIS A 241 -0.46 -4.52 -18.20
N ALA A 242 -1.29 -4.53 -19.25
CA ALA A 242 -1.56 -3.35 -20.08
C ALA A 242 -2.15 -2.19 -19.25
N ARG A 243 -3.06 -2.48 -18.32
CA ARG A 243 -3.62 -1.47 -17.40
C ARG A 243 -2.53 -0.84 -16.53
N PHE A 244 -1.61 -1.64 -15.98
CA PHE A 244 -0.52 -1.09 -15.20
C PHE A 244 0.48 -0.30 -16.07
N GLN A 245 0.78 -0.75 -17.29
CA GLN A 245 1.65 0.00 -18.21
C GLN A 245 1.07 1.38 -18.56
N ALA A 246 -0.26 1.51 -18.66
CA ALA A 246 -0.92 2.80 -18.84
C ALA A 246 -0.77 3.71 -17.59
N LEU A 247 -0.81 3.15 -16.38
CA LEU A 247 -0.52 3.89 -15.15
C LEU A 247 0.94 4.33 -15.10
N LEU A 248 1.88 3.45 -15.46
CA LEU A 248 3.31 3.74 -15.50
C LEU A 248 3.64 4.83 -16.53
N ALA A 249 3.00 4.82 -17.71
CA ALA A 249 3.18 5.85 -18.71
C ALA A 249 2.66 7.23 -18.26
N ARG A 250 1.62 7.26 -17.41
CA ARG A 250 0.98 8.50 -16.96
C ARG A 250 1.58 9.08 -15.69
N TRP A 251 1.94 8.21 -14.75
CA TRP A 251 2.32 8.58 -13.38
C TRP A 251 3.72 8.08 -13.00
N GLY A 252 4.42 7.38 -13.89
CA GLY A 252 5.76 6.89 -13.62
C GLY A 252 6.83 7.94 -13.87
N ASP A 253 8.02 7.65 -13.36
CA ASP A 253 9.22 8.41 -13.67
C ASP A 253 9.56 8.24 -15.17
N PRO A 254 9.51 9.32 -15.99
CA PRO A 254 9.76 9.24 -17.43
C PRO A 254 11.17 8.72 -17.74
N ASP A 255 12.13 8.96 -16.86
CA ASP A 255 13.50 8.49 -17.04
C ASP A 255 13.60 6.97 -16.88
N LEU A 256 12.96 6.41 -15.84
CA LEU A 256 12.94 4.96 -15.63
C LEU A 256 12.15 4.25 -16.73
N LEU A 257 11.08 4.89 -17.22
CA LEU A 257 10.32 4.40 -18.37
C LEU A 257 11.18 4.38 -19.64
N ALA A 258 12.02 5.39 -19.88
CA ALA A 258 12.93 5.41 -21.02
C ALA A 258 13.91 4.23 -20.99
N TRP A 259 14.50 3.92 -19.83
CA TRP A 259 15.37 2.74 -19.66
C TRP A 259 14.62 1.42 -19.87
N LYS A 260 13.40 1.30 -19.34
CA LYS A 260 12.55 0.13 -19.57
C LYS A 260 12.27 -0.05 -21.07
N ARG A 261 11.87 1.01 -21.77
CA ARG A 261 11.59 0.98 -23.21
C ARG A 261 12.83 0.63 -24.03
N HIS A 262 13.98 1.19 -23.68
CA HIS A 262 15.26 0.84 -24.31
C HIS A 262 15.55 -0.66 -24.19
N ARG A 263 15.42 -1.23 -22.99
CA ARG A 263 15.65 -2.65 -22.75
C ARG A 263 14.71 -3.56 -23.56
N LEU A 264 13.52 -3.07 -23.91
CA LEU A 264 12.53 -3.78 -24.72
C LEU A 264 12.70 -3.54 -26.23
N GLY A 265 13.70 -2.76 -26.69
CA GLY A 265 13.84 -2.40 -28.09
C GLY A 265 12.80 -1.39 -28.60
N LEU A 266 12.07 -0.74 -27.70
CA LEU A 266 10.95 0.18 -28.01
C LEU A 266 11.35 1.66 -27.97
N GLY A 267 12.64 1.96 -27.83
CA GLY A 267 13.13 3.32 -27.73
C GLY A 267 14.66 3.42 -27.71
N PRO A 268 15.19 4.64 -27.89
CA PRO A 268 16.63 4.87 -27.87
C PRO A 268 17.22 4.63 -26.48
N ARG A 269 18.52 4.34 -26.45
CA ARG A 269 19.28 4.29 -25.20
C ARG A 269 19.31 5.69 -24.56
N PRO A 270 18.99 5.86 -23.27
CA PRO A 270 19.17 7.14 -22.59
C PRO A 270 20.64 7.59 -22.62
N GLY A 271 20.89 8.88 -22.86
CA GLY A 271 22.23 9.46 -23.03
C GLY A 271 23.06 9.59 -21.76
N ARG A 272 22.78 8.81 -20.72
CA ARG A 272 23.48 8.84 -19.42
C ARG A 272 23.87 7.44 -18.97
N ALA A 273 24.84 7.36 -18.08
CA ALA A 273 25.25 6.08 -17.50
C ALA A 273 24.11 5.45 -16.67
N PRO A 274 23.93 4.12 -16.69
CA PRO A 274 22.92 3.46 -15.88
C PRO A 274 23.27 3.55 -14.39
N ASP A 275 22.27 3.80 -13.56
CA ASP A 275 22.38 3.78 -12.11
C ASP A 275 21.66 2.56 -11.51
N ARG A 276 21.53 2.51 -10.19
CA ARG A 276 20.84 1.40 -9.51
C ARG A 276 19.35 1.32 -9.91
N ARG A 277 18.67 2.45 -10.07
CA ARG A 277 17.23 2.51 -10.35
C ARG A 277 16.95 2.13 -11.80
N SER A 278 17.74 2.64 -12.75
CA SER A 278 17.64 2.27 -14.15
C SER A 278 17.91 0.79 -14.39
N ARG A 279 18.95 0.22 -13.75
CA ARG A 279 19.19 -1.24 -13.78
C ARG A 279 18.02 -2.04 -13.21
N GLY A 280 17.34 -1.50 -12.19
CA GLY A 280 16.11 -2.07 -11.66
C GLY A 280 14.99 -2.11 -12.71
N ALA A 281 14.76 -1.00 -13.42
CA ALA A 281 13.78 -0.90 -14.50
C ALA A 281 14.10 -1.86 -15.66
N GLU A 282 15.36 -1.96 -16.08
CA GLU A 282 15.80 -2.91 -17.11
C GLU A 282 15.58 -4.37 -16.69
N ARG A 283 15.81 -4.72 -15.41
CA ARG A 283 15.51 -6.07 -14.91
C ARG A 283 14.02 -6.37 -14.94
N VAL A 284 13.16 -5.43 -14.52
CA VAL A 284 11.70 -5.62 -14.63
C VAL A 284 11.30 -5.83 -16.10
N ALA A 285 11.86 -5.04 -17.02
CA ALA A 285 11.60 -5.18 -18.45
C ALA A 285 11.94 -6.58 -18.98
N ALA A 286 13.12 -7.10 -18.61
CA ALA A 286 13.56 -8.43 -19.00
C ALA A 286 12.63 -9.54 -18.44
N ILE A 287 12.21 -9.41 -17.17
CA ILE A 287 11.28 -10.35 -16.56
C ILE A 287 9.92 -10.32 -17.28
N GLN A 288 9.40 -9.14 -17.61
CA GLN A 288 8.13 -9.02 -18.34
C GLN A 288 8.22 -9.62 -19.75
N ALA A 289 9.33 -9.41 -20.47
CA ALA A 289 9.55 -10.04 -21.77
C ALA A 289 9.58 -11.57 -21.66
N ALA A 290 10.28 -12.13 -20.67
CA ALA A 290 10.36 -13.57 -20.43
C ALA A 290 9.00 -14.19 -20.09
N CYS A 291 8.09 -13.44 -19.46
CA CYS A 291 6.73 -13.87 -19.17
C CYS A 291 5.75 -13.69 -20.36
N GLY A 292 6.24 -13.30 -21.54
CA GLY A 292 5.43 -13.16 -22.75
C GLY A 292 4.70 -11.82 -22.89
N ALA A 293 5.01 -10.82 -22.06
CA ALA A 293 4.41 -9.48 -22.18
C ALA A 293 4.86 -8.74 -23.45
N TYR A 294 6.03 -9.10 -23.98
CA TYR A 294 6.66 -8.47 -25.14
C TYR A 294 7.23 -9.56 -26.07
N PRO A 295 6.39 -10.28 -26.83
CA PRO A 295 6.80 -11.44 -27.63
C PRO A 295 7.77 -11.10 -28.77
N GLU A 296 7.84 -9.83 -29.19
CA GLU A 296 8.80 -9.35 -30.18
C GLU A 296 10.17 -9.04 -29.55
N ALA A 297 10.17 -8.42 -28.36
CA ALA A 297 11.39 -8.13 -27.60
C ALA A 297 12.08 -9.40 -27.08
N ALA A 298 11.30 -10.43 -26.71
CA ALA A 298 11.83 -11.72 -26.25
C ALA A 298 12.65 -12.45 -27.33
N ARG A 299 12.39 -12.19 -28.62
CA ARG A 299 13.16 -12.77 -29.74
C ARG A 299 14.47 -12.05 -30.03
N GLN A 300 14.62 -10.81 -29.53
CA GLN A 300 15.79 -9.95 -29.76
C GLN A 300 16.73 -9.90 -28.54
N GLY A 301 16.32 -10.48 -27.40
CA GLY A 301 17.11 -10.48 -26.18
C GLY A 301 18.13 -11.61 -26.13
N GLU A 302 19.41 -11.25 -26.04
CA GLU A 302 20.46 -12.17 -25.61
C GLU A 302 20.10 -12.76 -24.22
N PRO A 303 20.24 -14.07 -24.00
CA PRO A 303 19.89 -14.68 -22.72
C PRO A 303 20.68 -14.05 -21.57
N PRO A 304 20.11 -13.95 -20.36
CA PRO A 304 20.87 -13.48 -19.22
C PRO A 304 22.12 -14.36 -19.03
N ALA A 305 23.29 -13.73 -18.93
CA ALA A 305 24.53 -14.43 -18.63
C ALA A 305 24.31 -15.31 -17.39
N ALA A 306 24.55 -16.61 -17.55
CA ALA A 306 24.50 -17.55 -16.45
C ALA A 306 25.39 -17.03 -15.32
N SER A 307 24.85 -17.02 -14.10
CA SER A 307 25.62 -16.76 -12.90
C SER A 307 26.80 -17.71 -12.87
N VAL A 308 28.01 -17.17 -12.98
CA VAL A 308 29.24 -17.86 -12.59
C VAL A 308 29.11 -18.12 -11.11
N THR A 309 28.76 -19.36 -10.75
CA THR A 309 29.01 -19.90 -9.42
C THR A 309 30.48 -20.30 -9.38
N ASP A 310 31.20 -19.67 -8.45
CA ASP A 310 32.56 -20.00 -8.06
C ASP A 310 32.71 -21.50 -7.75
N SER A 311 33.85 -22.06 -8.18
CA SER A 311 34.55 -23.14 -7.47
C SER A 311 35.71 -22.52 -6.71
#